data_AF-A0A1H3XBC9-F1
#
_entry.id   AF-A0A1H3XBC9-F1
#
_cell.length_a   1.000
_cell.length_b   1.000
_cell.length_c   1.000
_cell.angle_alpha   90.00
_cell.angle_beta   90.00
_cell.angle_gamma   90.00
#
_symmetry.space_group_name_H-M   'P 1'
#
loop_
_entity.id
_entity.type
_entity.pdbx_description
1 polymer ?
#
loop_
_entity_poly.entity_id
_entity_poly.type
_entity_poly.pdbx_seq_one_letter_code
_entity_poly.pdbx_strand_id
1 'polypeptide(L)'
;MGAQAKIINMLLYDGSLSGVIRIEDSTWNSGELFSAPRDSASALMETGACNRYGVYLLLSQEKVYVGQSSDLARRITQHLTGKEWWESVIILTTRDDTLNRSDIDYLEYVLIEKAFAIQKLDCDNKKSGNPPKVDIFKKTLLNQYLEEALFLMQLIGVRVFSPEKPAKKKRRTRKQAEPTLTITGEEQGSASEVSTGASVIPELPDEPLKIGQFVYTALENLGASGYSFSDSEIDEMCTPEWSQKTFHTKKPFMKKYIKGITDNKGDDGFVRFKSTPFTFGDQQVLISKEWYERQRELFISWYKSLK
;
A
#
# COMPACT_ATOMS: atom_id res chain seq x y z
N MET A 1 -4.75 -24.24 -27.25
CA MET A 1 -4.71 -25.49 -26.46
C MET A 1 -6.08 -25.69 -25.85
N GLY A 2 -6.70 -26.86 -26.04
CA GLY A 2 -8.01 -27.18 -25.46
C GLY A 2 -7.93 -27.27 -23.94
N ALA A 3 -9.05 -27.02 -23.26
CA ALA A 3 -9.14 -27.17 -21.81
C ALA A 3 -8.80 -28.63 -21.41
N GLN A 4 -7.89 -28.80 -20.46
CA GLN A 4 -7.51 -30.11 -19.92
C GLN A 4 -8.23 -30.33 -18.58
N ALA A 5 -8.64 -31.58 -18.31
CA ALA A 5 -9.22 -31.94 -17.02
C ALA A 5 -8.19 -31.80 -15.90
N LYS A 6 -8.64 -31.33 -14.73
CA LYS A 6 -7.81 -31.02 -13.57
C LYS A 6 -8.51 -31.53 -12.30
N ILE A 7 -7.77 -32.13 -11.37
CA ILE A 7 -8.31 -32.62 -10.09
C ILE A 7 -7.87 -31.68 -8.98
N ILE A 8 -8.85 -31.12 -8.28
CA ILE A 8 -8.65 -30.26 -7.12
C ILE A 8 -9.09 -31.04 -5.88
N ASN A 9 -8.18 -31.23 -4.92
CA ASN A 9 -8.50 -31.81 -3.63
C ASN A 9 -8.69 -30.68 -2.62
N MET A 10 -9.81 -30.69 -1.90
CA MET A 10 -10.10 -29.75 -0.82
C MET A 10 -10.32 -30.54 0.47
N LEU A 11 -9.53 -30.25 1.49
CA LEU A 11 -9.64 -30.83 2.83
C LEU A 11 -10.13 -29.75 3.80
N LEU A 12 -11.24 -30.03 4.48
CA LEU A 12 -11.80 -29.19 5.54
C LEU A 12 -11.45 -29.84 6.89
N TYR A 13 -10.64 -29.17 7.70
CA TYR A 13 -10.15 -29.77 8.96
C TYR A 13 -11.24 -29.96 10.01
N ASP A 14 -12.24 -29.09 10.02
CA ASP A 14 -13.40 -29.13 10.94
C ASP A 14 -14.71 -29.48 10.23
N GLY A 15 -14.64 -29.87 8.94
CA GLY A 15 -15.82 -30.14 8.11
C GLY A 15 -16.57 -28.89 7.63
N SER A 16 -16.07 -27.67 7.91
CA SER A 16 -16.70 -26.40 7.52
C SER A 16 -15.91 -25.65 6.44
N LEU A 17 -16.64 -24.98 5.54
CA LEU A 17 -16.07 -24.02 4.59
C LEU A 17 -15.64 -22.70 5.26
N SER A 18 -16.03 -22.48 6.52
CA SER A 18 -15.60 -21.32 7.31
C SER A 18 -14.39 -21.61 8.19
N GLY A 19 -13.88 -22.86 8.18
CA GLY A 19 -12.79 -23.31 9.03
C GLY A 19 -11.43 -23.24 8.34
N VAL A 20 -10.51 -24.09 8.80
CA VAL A 20 -9.21 -24.28 8.13
C VAL A 20 -9.41 -25.19 6.92
N ILE A 21 -9.00 -24.70 5.76
CA ILE A 21 -9.08 -25.39 4.48
C ILE A 21 -7.67 -25.60 3.94
N ARG A 22 -7.38 -26.79 3.43
CA ARG A 22 -6.21 -27.09 2.60
C ARG A 22 -6.68 -27.45 1.20
N ILE A 23 -6.03 -26.87 0.19
CA ILE A 23 -6.30 -27.13 -1.22
C ILE A 23 -4.99 -27.48 -1.91
N GLU A 24 -5.02 -28.55 -2.68
CA GLU A 24 -3.97 -28.93 -3.61
C GLU A 24 -4.58 -29.28 -4.96
N ASP A 25 -3.73 -29.38 -5.96
CA ASP A 25 -4.14 -29.72 -7.31
C ASP A 25 -3.15 -30.68 -7.97
N SER A 26 -3.70 -31.65 -8.70
CA SER A 26 -2.98 -32.61 -9.53
C SER A 26 -1.86 -32.03 -10.42
N THR A 27 -1.98 -30.80 -10.91
CA THR A 27 -1.00 -30.19 -11.83
C THR A 27 -0.17 -29.08 -11.19
N TRP A 28 -0.34 -28.80 -9.90
CA TRP A 28 0.27 -27.63 -9.25
C TRP A 28 1.66 -27.91 -8.63
N ASN A 29 2.43 -28.87 -9.17
CA ASN A 29 3.84 -29.12 -8.79
C ASN A 29 4.10 -29.10 -7.27
N SER A 30 3.39 -29.93 -6.51
CA SER A 30 3.43 -29.99 -5.03
C SER A 30 3.00 -28.68 -4.32
N GLY A 31 2.35 -27.75 -5.01
CA GLY A 31 1.82 -26.52 -4.43
C GLY A 31 0.63 -26.77 -3.53
N GLU A 32 0.58 -26.00 -2.44
CA GLU A 32 -0.50 -26.06 -1.46
C GLU A 32 -0.98 -24.65 -1.10
N LEU A 33 -2.30 -24.54 -0.98
CA LEU A 33 -2.99 -23.37 -0.47
C LEU A 33 -3.66 -23.76 0.84
N PHE A 34 -3.41 -22.99 1.89
CA PHE A 34 -4.21 -23.07 3.10
C PHE A 34 -4.97 -21.77 3.30
N SER A 35 -6.20 -21.87 3.79
CA SER A 35 -7.01 -20.71 4.17
C SER A 35 -7.60 -20.93 5.55
N ALA A 36 -7.66 -19.87 6.35
CA ALA A 36 -8.33 -19.89 7.64
C ALA A 36 -8.90 -18.49 7.96
N PRO A 37 -10.04 -18.41 8.66
CA PRO A 37 -10.44 -17.16 9.30
C PRO A 37 -9.42 -16.79 10.38
N ARG A 38 -9.38 -15.50 10.75
CA ARG A 38 -8.50 -14.97 11.80
C ARG A 38 -8.60 -15.78 13.09
N ASP A 39 -9.82 -16.10 13.51
CA ASP A 39 -10.09 -16.79 14.77
C ASP A 39 -9.62 -18.26 14.76
N SER A 40 -9.38 -18.84 13.58
CA SER A 40 -8.83 -20.18 13.42
C SER A 40 -7.35 -20.18 13.03
N ALA A 41 -6.65 -19.05 13.15
CA ALA A 41 -5.22 -18.96 12.83
C ALA A 41 -4.36 -19.90 13.67
N SER A 42 -4.73 -20.16 14.93
CA SER A 42 -4.05 -21.15 15.78
C SER A 42 -4.20 -22.57 15.23
N ALA A 43 -5.41 -22.97 14.82
CA ALA A 43 -5.66 -24.27 14.20
C ALA A 43 -4.91 -24.43 12.86
N LEU A 44 -4.76 -23.33 12.11
CA LEU A 44 -3.93 -23.33 10.90
C LEU A 44 -2.47 -23.67 11.20
N MET A 45 -1.91 -23.22 12.32
CA MET A 45 -0.52 -23.53 12.71
C MET A 45 -0.33 -25.02 13.03
N GLU A 46 -1.35 -25.67 13.61
CA GLU A 46 -1.32 -27.10 13.94
C GLU A 46 -1.25 -28.01 12.70
N THR A 47 -1.59 -27.50 11.52
CA THR A 47 -1.47 -28.25 10.26
C THR A 47 -0.02 -28.50 9.83
N GLY A 48 0.94 -27.78 10.41
CA GLY A 48 2.36 -27.81 10.03
C GLY A 48 2.72 -27.00 8.78
N ALA A 49 1.74 -26.46 8.05
CA ALA A 49 1.98 -25.62 6.87
C ALA A 49 2.80 -24.36 7.20
N CYS A 50 2.60 -23.81 8.40
CA CYS A 50 3.26 -22.59 8.85
C CYS A 50 4.76 -22.75 9.17
N ASN A 51 5.28 -23.99 9.17
CA ASN A 51 6.68 -24.31 9.47
C ASN A 51 7.56 -24.40 8.22
N ARG A 52 6.98 -24.12 7.05
CA ARG A 52 7.61 -24.26 5.74
C ARG A 52 7.91 -22.90 5.13
N TYR A 53 8.79 -22.87 4.13
CA TYR A 53 8.95 -21.70 3.28
C TYR A 53 7.64 -21.40 2.55
N GLY A 54 7.20 -20.15 2.62
CA GLY A 54 6.03 -19.72 1.89
C GLY A 54 5.78 -18.23 1.91
N VAL A 55 4.65 -17.87 1.33
CA VAL A 55 4.08 -16.52 1.36
C VAL A 55 2.71 -16.59 2.02
N TYR A 56 2.38 -15.58 2.81
CA TYR A 56 1.09 -15.45 3.46
C TYR A 56 0.41 -14.15 3.02
N LEU A 57 -0.92 -14.21 2.94
CA LEU A 57 -1.76 -13.09 2.59
C LEU A 57 -2.77 -12.88 3.71
N LEU A 58 -2.72 -11.74 4.39
CA LEU A 58 -3.78 -11.32 5.30
C LEU A 58 -4.81 -10.54 4.49
N LEU A 59 -6.08 -10.90 4.63
CA LEU A 59 -7.16 -10.43 3.78
C LEU A 59 -8.27 -9.78 4.61
N SER A 60 -8.86 -8.74 4.04
CA SER A 60 -10.19 -8.23 4.39
C SER A 60 -10.94 -7.87 3.11
N GLN A 61 -12.17 -7.38 3.25
CA GLN A 61 -12.95 -6.86 2.11
C GLN A 61 -12.21 -5.76 1.32
N GLU A 62 -11.38 -4.97 1.99
CA GLU A 62 -10.77 -3.76 1.43
C GLU A 62 -9.27 -3.87 1.20
N LYS A 63 -8.56 -4.73 1.94
CA LYS A 63 -7.09 -4.70 1.99
C LYS A 63 -6.47 -6.08 1.94
N VAL A 64 -5.24 -6.11 1.44
CA VAL A 64 -4.37 -7.27 1.43
C VAL A 64 -2.97 -6.89 1.87
N TYR A 65 -2.46 -7.64 2.83
CA TYR A 65 -1.06 -7.61 3.21
C TYR A 65 -0.43 -8.92 2.77
N VAL A 66 0.70 -8.82 2.08
CA VAL A 66 1.46 -9.97 1.58
C VAL A 66 2.79 -9.97 2.32
N GLY A 67 3.13 -11.09 2.95
CA GLY A 67 4.45 -11.27 3.53
C GLY A 67 5.02 -12.64 3.17
N GLN A 68 6.32 -12.81 3.40
CA GLN A 68 7.01 -14.09 3.27
C GLN A 68 7.79 -14.48 4.52
N SER A 69 7.96 -15.78 4.73
CA SER A 69 8.85 -16.30 5.75
C SER A 69 9.17 -17.79 5.55
N SER A 70 10.25 -18.24 6.17
CA SER A 70 10.48 -19.65 6.48
C SER A 70 9.80 -20.08 7.79
N ASP A 71 9.36 -19.13 8.62
CA ASP A 71 8.61 -19.34 9.86
C ASP A 71 7.35 -18.45 9.81
N LEU A 72 6.34 -18.97 9.11
CA LEU A 72 5.08 -18.27 8.90
C LEU A 72 4.28 -18.19 10.20
N ALA A 73 4.41 -19.20 11.07
CA ALA A 73 3.72 -19.23 12.36
C ALA A 73 4.08 -18.00 13.19
N ARG A 74 5.37 -17.71 13.34
CA ARG A 74 5.85 -16.53 14.05
C ARG A 74 5.31 -15.23 13.44
N ARG A 75 5.29 -15.13 12.10
CA ARG A 75 4.78 -13.92 11.41
C ARG A 75 3.29 -13.71 11.61
N ILE A 76 2.49 -14.77 11.49
CA ILE A 76 1.04 -14.69 11.67
C ILE A 76 0.72 -14.33 13.13
N THR A 77 1.43 -14.92 14.11
CA THR A 77 1.28 -14.56 15.53
C THR A 77 1.58 -13.09 15.81
N GLN A 78 2.60 -12.52 15.17
CA GLN A 78 2.88 -11.08 15.27
C GLN A 78 1.74 -10.21 14.73
N HIS A 79 1.07 -10.66 13.66
CA HIS A 79 -0.05 -9.93 13.07
C HIS A 79 -1.36 -10.11 13.84
N LEU A 80 -1.53 -11.20 14.59
CA LEU A 80 -2.67 -11.38 15.49
C LEU A 80 -2.73 -10.27 16.57
N THR A 81 -1.57 -9.82 17.05
CA THR A 81 -1.48 -8.73 18.05
C THR A 81 -1.24 -7.36 17.43
N GLY A 82 -0.64 -7.31 16.24
CA GLY A 82 -0.20 -6.06 15.60
C GLY A 82 -1.16 -5.45 14.56
N LYS A 83 -2.11 -6.23 14.03
CA LYS A 83 -3.04 -5.77 12.97
C LYS A 83 -4.44 -6.33 13.19
N GLU A 84 -5.39 -5.49 13.59
CA GLU A 84 -6.79 -5.89 13.86
C GLU A 84 -7.65 -6.07 12.59
N TRP A 85 -7.27 -5.46 11.47
CA TRP A 85 -8.17 -5.28 10.33
C TRP A 85 -8.42 -6.55 9.47
N TRP A 86 -7.55 -7.55 9.56
CA TRP A 86 -7.63 -8.72 8.68
C TRP A 86 -8.56 -9.78 9.25
N GLU A 87 -9.38 -10.33 8.38
CA GLU A 87 -10.50 -11.25 8.68
C GLU A 87 -10.11 -12.70 8.37
N SER A 88 -9.22 -12.92 7.42
CA SER A 88 -8.73 -14.24 7.03
C SER A 88 -7.28 -14.20 6.58
N VAL A 89 -6.64 -15.36 6.58
CA VAL A 89 -5.28 -15.57 6.09
C VAL A 89 -5.26 -16.66 5.03
N ILE A 90 -4.43 -16.47 4.02
CA ILE A 90 -4.03 -17.52 3.07
C ILE A 90 -2.55 -17.78 3.23
N ILE A 91 -2.15 -19.04 3.16
CA ILE A 91 -0.76 -19.47 3.04
C ILE A 91 -0.58 -20.17 1.70
N LEU A 92 0.47 -19.80 0.98
CA LEU A 92 0.97 -20.52 -0.17
C LEU A 92 2.33 -21.12 0.18
N THR A 93 2.41 -22.44 0.07
CA THR A 93 3.64 -23.20 0.32
C THR A 93 3.71 -24.41 -0.63
N THR A 94 4.64 -25.32 -0.39
CA THR A 94 4.67 -26.61 -1.08
C THR A 94 4.59 -27.75 -0.06
N ARG A 95 4.00 -28.86 -0.46
CA ARG A 95 3.81 -30.05 0.35
C ARG A 95 5.11 -30.59 0.92
N ASP A 96 6.15 -30.54 0.10
CA ASP A 96 7.45 -31.15 0.37
C ASP A 96 8.52 -30.10 0.75
N ASP A 97 8.10 -28.88 1.14
CA ASP A 97 8.96 -27.75 1.54
C ASP A 97 10.11 -27.42 0.57
N THR A 98 9.79 -27.41 -0.73
CA THR A 98 10.75 -27.24 -1.82
C THR A 98 11.08 -25.78 -2.15
N LEU A 99 10.33 -24.83 -1.58
CA LEU A 99 10.58 -23.40 -1.74
C LEU A 99 11.80 -22.99 -0.94
N ASN A 100 12.60 -22.07 -1.48
CA ASN A 100 13.71 -21.45 -0.77
C ASN A 100 13.49 -19.94 -0.60
N ARG A 101 14.49 -19.26 -0.03
CA ARG A 101 14.44 -17.80 0.23
C ARG A 101 14.19 -16.97 -1.04
N SER A 102 14.94 -17.23 -2.10
CA SER A 102 14.81 -16.51 -3.37
C SER A 102 13.43 -16.72 -4.00
N ASP A 103 12.87 -17.92 -3.81
CA ASP A 103 11.54 -18.27 -4.34
C ASP A 103 10.45 -17.45 -3.65
N ILE A 104 10.43 -17.45 -2.32
CA ILE A 104 9.41 -16.72 -1.55
C ILE A 104 9.57 -15.20 -1.67
N ASP A 105 10.80 -14.70 -1.84
CA ASP A 105 11.05 -13.28 -2.14
C ASP A 105 10.44 -12.92 -3.51
N TYR A 106 10.58 -13.77 -4.52
CA TYR A 106 9.99 -13.55 -5.85
C TYR A 106 8.45 -13.65 -5.83
N LEU A 107 7.90 -14.66 -5.16
CA LEU A 107 6.46 -14.83 -5.01
C LEU A 107 5.82 -13.61 -4.30
N GLU A 108 6.43 -13.15 -3.21
CA GLU A 108 6.01 -11.94 -2.49
C GLU A 108 6.05 -10.72 -3.41
N TYR A 109 7.14 -10.52 -4.14
CA TYR A 109 7.27 -9.41 -5.09
C TYR A 109 6.12 -9.39 -6.11
N VAL A 110 5.84 -10.52 -6.76
CA VAL A 110 4.77 -10.59 -7.79
C VAL A 110 3.39 -10.37 -7.17
N LEU A 111 3.11 -10.93 -5.99
CA LEU A 111 1.84 -10.74 -5.30
C LEU A 111 1.64 -9.29 -4.84
N ILE A 112 2.69 -8.63 -4.34
CA ILE A 112 2.68 -7.21 -4.00
C ILE A 112 2.39 -6.36 -5.24
N GLU A 113 3.03 -6.64 -6.37
CA GLU A 113 2.76 -5.94 -7.63
C GLU A 113 1.30 -6.09 -8.06
N LYS A 114 0.75 -7.30 -7.97
CA LYS A 114 -0.66 -7.56 -8.31
C LYS A 114 -1.61 -6.83 -7.37
N ALA A 115 -1.37 -6.88 -6.05
CA ALA A 115 -2.18 -6.18 -5.05
C ALA A 115 -2.07 -4.65 -5.18
N PHE A 116 -0.91 -4.14 -5.58
CA PHE A 116 -0.70 -2.72 -5.85
C PHE A 116 -1.50 -2.26 -7.08
N ALA A 117 -1.48 -3.03 -8.17
CA ALA A 117 -2.16 -2.70 -9.42
C ALA A 117 -3.69 -2.54 -9.25
N ILE A 118 -4.29 -3.27 -8.31
CA ILE A 118 -5.72 -3.22 -7.99
C ILE A 118 -6.06 -2.27 -6.82
N GLN A 119 -5.08 -1.52 -6.30
CA GLN A 119 -5.25 -0.58 -5.18
C GLN A 119 -5.78 -1.20 -3.88
N LYS A 120 -5.51 -2.49 -3.64
CA LYS A 120 -5.92 -3.22 -2.42
C LYS A 120 -4.74 -3.49 -1.48
N LEU A 121 -3.51 -3.14 -1.85
CA LEU A 121 -2.33 -3.35 -1.01
C LEU A 121 -2.40 -2.52 0.27
N ASP A 122 -2.21 -3.16 1.43
CA ASP A 122 -2.12 -2.49 2.72
C ASP A 122 -0.98 -1.47 2.74
N CYS A 123 -1.18 -0.34 3.42
CA CYS A 123 -0.24 0.79 3.39
C CYS A 123 1.12 0.44 4.02
N ASP A 124 1.14 -0.49 4.96
CA ASP A 124 2.37 -0.95 5.61
C ASP A 124 3.14 -1.93 4.71
N ASN A 125 2.49 -2.48 3.69
CA ASN A 125 3.11 -3.39 2.75
C ASN A 125 3.72 -2.59 1.59
N LYS A 126 5.00 -2.24 1.72
CA LYS A 126 5.70 -1.41 0.75
C LYS A 126 5.96 -2.19 -0.53
N LYS A 127 5.74 -1.55 -1.67
CA LYS A 127 6.25 -2.05 -2.96
C LYS A 127 7.77 -2.16 -2.89
N SER A 128 8.28 -3.37 -3.12
CA SER A 128 9.72 -3.60 -3.21
C SER A 128 10.25 -2.98 -4.51
N GLY A 129 11.36 -2.24 -4.44
CA GLY A 129 11.84 -1.43 -5.55
C GLY A 129 12.33 -2.24 -6.75
N ASN A 130 13.22 -3.20 -6.51
CA ASN A 130 13.80 -4.04 -7.56
C ASN A 130 13.25 -5.47 -7.46
N PRO A 131 12.94 -6.12 -8.60
CA PRO A 131 12.57 -7.53 -8.62
C PRO A 131 13.72 -8.39 -8.08
N PRO A 132 13.42 -9.43 -7.28
CA PRO A 132 14.42 -10.40 -6.84
C PRO A 132 15.12 -11.06 -8.04
N LYS A 133 16.43 -11.32 -7.89
CA LYS A 133 17.22 -12.00 -8.92
C LYS A 133 16.93 -13.50 -8.88
N VAL A 134 16.18 -13.97 -9.87
CA VAL A 134 15.86 -15.39 -10.10
C VAL A 134 16.13 -15.71 -11.57
N ASP A 135 16.65 -16.90 -11.87
CA ASP A 135 16.92 -17.31 -13.25
C ASP A 135 15.61 -17.52 -14.05
N ILE A 136 15.72 -17.60 -15.38
CA ILE A 136 14.57 -17.67 -16.29
C ILE A 136 13.71 -18.92 -16.08
N PHE A 137 14.32 -20.08 -15.78
CA PHE A 137 13.59 -21.34 -15.60
C PHE A 137 12.81 -21.30 -14.29
N LYS A 138 13.47 -20.90 -13.21
CA LYS A 138 12.85 -20.78 -11.90
C LYS A 138 11.77 -19.71 -11.89
N LYS A 139 12.00 -18.56 -12.53
CA LYS A 139 10.98 -17.51 -12.74
C LYS A 139 9.74 -18.06 -13.45
N THR A 140 9.94 -18.87 -14.50
CA THR A 140 8.84 -19.48 -15.26
C THR A 140 8.02 -20.44 -14.37
N LEU A 141 8.70 -21.30 -13.60
CA LEU A 141 8.06 -22.21 -12.65
C LEU A 141 7.26 -21.46 -11.57
N LEU A 142 7.83 -20.40 -10.98
CA LEU A 142 7.16 -19.62 -9.94
C LEU A 142 5.96 -18.83 -10.47
N ASN A 143 6.02 -18.37 -11.73
CA ASN A 143 4.86 -17.74 -12.37
C ASN A 143 3.73 -18.75 -12.60
N GLN A 144 4.04 -19.95 -13.10
CA GLN A 144 3.05 -21.02 -13.25
C GLN A 144 2.45 -21.43 -11.89
N TYR A 145 3.29 -21.53 -10.86
CA TYR A 145 2.84 -21.76 -9.50
C TYR A 145 1.85 -20.69 -9.02
N LEU A 146 2.13 -19.40 -9.27
CA LEU A 146 1.23 -18.32 -8.88
C LEU A 146 -0.06 -18.29 -9.70
N GLU A 147 -0.02 -18.60 -10.99
CA GLU A 147 -1.23 -18.67 -11.82
C GLU A 147 -2.22 -19.67 -11.23
N GLU A 148 -1.74 -20.84 -10.82
CA GLU A 148 -2.58 -21.85 -10.20
C GLU A 148 -3.02 -21.47 -8.78
N ALA A 149 -2.14 -20.86 -7.98
CA ALA A 149 -2.52 -20.33 -6.68
C ALA A 149 -3.68 -19.33 -6.79
N LEU A 150 -3.58 -18.38 -7.73
CA LEU A 150 -4.59 -17.33 -7.95
C LEU A 150 -5.90 -17.88 -8.52
N PHE A 151 -5.84 -18.95 -9.31
CA PHE A 151 -7.02 -19.68 -9.74
C PHE A 151 -7.73 -20.35 -8.55
N LEU A 152 -6.99 -21.08 -7.71
CA LEU A 152 -7.56 -21.76 -6.54
C LEU A 152 -8.07 -20.78 -5.48
N MET A 153 -7.46 -19.60 -5.33
CA MET A 153 -7.99 -18.54 -4.46
C MET A 153 -9.41 -18.12 -4.87
N GLN A 154 -9.75 -18.10 -6.16
CA GLN A 154 -11.10 -17.76 -6.63
C GLN A 154 -12.14 -18.80 -6.20
N LEU A 155 -11.74 -20.08 -6.07
CA LEU A 155 -12.62 -21.17 -5.63
C LEU A 155 -13.13 -20.94 -4.20
N ILE A 156 -12.28 -20.41 -3.32
CA ILE A 156 -12.62 -20.07 -1.93
C ILE A 156 -13.11 -18.63 -1.76
N GLY A 157 -13.49 -17.97 -2.86
CA GLY A 157 -14.11 -16.64 -2.81
C GLY A 157 -13.14 -15.48 -2.65
N VAL A 158 -11.82 -15.73 -2.69
CA VAL A 158 -10.79 -14.69 -2.56
C VAL A 158 -10.62 -14.02 -3.92
N ARG A 159 -11.36 -12.94 -4.12
CA ARG A 159 -11.42 -12.21 -5.40
C ARG A 159 -10.52 -10.99 -5.46
N VAL A 160 -9.71 -10.74 -4.44
CA VAL A 160 -8.89 -9.53 -4.39
C VAL A 160 -8.04 -9.40 -5.65
N PHE A 161 -7.43 -10.47 -6.14
CA PHE A 161 -6.60 -10.43 -7.35
C PHE A 161 -7.35 -10.55 -8.69
N SER A 162 -8.68 -10.62 -8.67
CA SER A 162 -9.46 -10.70 -9.90
C SER A 162 -9.69 -9.30 -10.47
N PRO A 163 -9.51 -9.08 -11.79
CA PRO A 163 -9.89 -7.82 -12.40
C PRO A 163 -11.39 -7.61 -12.20
N GLU A 164 -11.78 -6.57 -11.45
CA GLU A 164 -13.18 -6.18 -11.38
C GLU A 164 -13.67 -5.89 -12.79
N LYS A 165 -14.70 -6.63 -13.25
CA LYS A 165 -15.48 -6.17 -14.41
C LYS A 165 -16.04 -4.81 -14.01
N PRO A 166 -15.79 -3.73 -14.78
CA PRO A 166 -16.30 -2.42 -14.42
C PRO A 166 -17.81 -2.52 -14.21
N ALA A 167 -18.26 -2.22 -12.99
CA ALA A 167 -19.68 -2.14 -12.69
C ALA A 167 -20.32 -1.18 -13.70
N LYS A 168 -21.23 -1.68 -14.53
CA LYS A 168 -21.97 -0.87 -15.49
C LYS A 168 -22.64 0.26 -14.72
N LYS A 169 -22.10 1.48 -14.79
CA LYS A 169 -22.72 2.67 -14.22
C LYS A 169 -24.14 2.74 -14.78
N LYS A 170 -25.14 2.60 -13.91
CA LYS A 170 -26.54 2.85 -14.28
C LYS A 170 -26.60 4.27 -14.82
N ARG A 171 -26.87 4.41 -16.12
CA ARG A 171 -27.12 5.70 -16.77
C ARG A 171 -28.23 6.40 -15.99
N ARG A 172 -27.88 7.48 -15.28
CA ARG A 172 -28.88 8.44 -14.82
C ARG A 172 -29.52 9.03 -16.06
N THR A 173 -30.82 8.79 -16.25
CA THR A 173 -31.64 9.45 -17.25
C THR A 173 -31.59 10.96 -16.98
N ARG A 174 -30.88 11.68 -17.84
CA ARG A 174 -30.82 13.15 -17.82
C ARG A 174 -32.17 13.66 -18.35
N LYS A 175 -33.00 14.23 -17.48
CA LYS A 175 -34.14 15.06 -17.91
C LYS A 175 -33.58 16.24 -18.71
N GLN A 176 -34.12 16.44 -19.92
CA GLN A 176 -33.83 17.56 -20.79
C GLN A 176 -34.19 18.88 -20.10
N ALA A 177 -33.28 19.85 -20.20
CA ALA A 177 -33.60 21.27 -20.14
C ALA A 177 -32.97 21.91 -21.37
N GLU A 178 -33.78 22.69 -22.07
CA GLU A 178 -33.53 23.37 -23.34
C GLU A 178 -32.48 24.49 -23.26
N PRO A 179 -31.95 24.95 -24.42
CA PRO A 179 -30.69 25.68 -24.50
C PRO A 179 -30.89 27.21 -24.43
N THR A 180 -29.92 27.91 -23.84
CA THR A 180 -29.73 29.34 -24.08
C THR A 180 -28.34 29.55 -24.67
N LEU A 181 -28.34 30.11 -25.89
CA LEU A 181 -27.18 30.58 -26.64
C LEU A 181 -26.64 31.88 -26.02
N THR A 182 -25.33 31.94 -25.81
CA THR A 182 -24.60 33.21 -25.98
C THR A 182 -23.21 32.94 -26.57
N ILE A 183 -23.00 33.55 -27.72
CA ILE A 183 -21.77 33.68 -28.54
C ILE A 183 -20.86 34.69 -27.79
N THR A 184 -19.52 34.65 -27.74
CA THR A 184 -18.48 34.89 -28.76
C THR A 184 -17.13 34.99 -28.02
N GLY A 185 -16.02 34.69 -28.70
CA GLY A 185 -14.72 35.30 -28.38
C GLY A 185 -13.53 34.34 -28.41
N GLU A 186 -12.92 34.19 -29.59
CA GLU A 186 -11.51 33.82 -29.71
C GLU A 186 -10.64 34.96 -29.17
N GLU A 187 -9.52 34.66 -28.50
CA GLU A 187 -8.24 35.29 -28.82
C GLU A 187 -7.06 34.51 -28.22
N GLN A 188 -5.98 34.53 -28.99
CA GLN A 188 -4.71 33.87 -28.75
C GLN A 188 -3.81 34.73 -27.84
N GLY A 189 -2.96 34.06 -27.08
CA GLY A 189 -1.55 34.42 -27.07
C GLY A 189 -0.98 35.15 -25.84
N SER A 190 0.32 34.93 -25.72
CA SER A 190 1.33 35.71 -25.00
C SER A 190 1.67 35.29 -23.58
N ALA A 191 2.88 34.75 -23.48
CA ALA A 191 3.75 34.82 -22.32
C ALA A 191 3.95 36.26 -21.83
N SER A 192 4.11 36.42 -20.52
CA SER A 192 4.93 37.48 -19.94
C SER A 192 5.42 37.05 -18.56
N GLU A 193 6.75 37.00 -18.43
CA GLU A 193 7.45 37.14 -17.16
C GLU A 193 7.21 38.54 -16.60
N VAL A 194 6.92 38.68 -15.31
CA VAL A 194 7.38 39.81 -14.48
C VAL A 194 7.58 39.33 -13.04
N SER A 195 8.81 39.52 -12.54
CA SER A 195 9.16 39.35 -11.13
C SER A 195 8.62 40.50 -10.28
N THR A 196 7.98 40.18 -9.14
CA THR A 196 8.01 41.03 -7.95
C THR A 196 8.04 40.14 -6.71
N GLY A 197 8.98 40.42 -5.80
CA GLY A 197 9.24 39.63 -4.60
C GLY A 197 8.15 39.79 -3.54
N ALA A 198 7.16 38.91 -3.62
CA ALA A 198 6.36 38.47 -2.48
C ALA A 198 6.56 36.96 -2.37
N SER A 199 6.66 36.41 -1.16
CA SER A 199 6.72 34.97 -0.94
C SER A 199 5.39 34.36 -1.39
N VAL A 200 5.28 34.02 -2.68
CA VAL A 200 4.06 33.45 -3.25
C VAL A 200 4.00 32.00 -2.81
N ILE A 201 2.96 31.64 -2.04
CA ILE A 201 2.63 30.26 -1.75
C ILE A 201 2.28 29.59 -3.09
N PRO A 202 3.05 28.61 -3.56
CA PRO A 202 2.86 28.04 -4.88
C PRO A 202 1.58 27.19 -4.91
N GLU A 203 1.03 26.98 -6.11
CA GLU A 203 -0.13 26.12 -6.25
C GLU A 203 0.19 24.66 -5.89
N LEU A 204 -0.82 23.96 -5.38
CA LEU A 204 -0.72 22.56 -5.04
C LEU A 204 -0.58 21.70 -6.32
N PRO A 205 0.14 20.57 -6.28
CA PRO A 205 0.33 19.72 -7.46
C PRO A 205 -0.99 19.13 -8.01
N ASP A 206 -1.25 19.25 -9.32
CA ASP A 206 -2.52 18.86 -9.96
C ASP A 206 -2.62 17.39 -10.42
N GLU A 207 -1.54 16.62 -10.34
CA GLU A 207 -1.51 15.23 -10.83
C GLU A 207 -1.92 14.19 -9.75
N PRO A 208 -2.33 12.96 -10.13
CA PRO A 208 -2.74 11.91 -9.18
C PRO A 208 -1.54 11.31 -8.43
N LEU A 209 -0.82 12.15 -7.68
CA LEU A 209 0.27 11.77 -6.81
C LEU A 209 -0.27 11.06 -5.57
N LYS A 210 0.41 9.99 -5.15
CA LYS A 210 0.19 9.38 -3.83
C LYS A 210 0.34 10.46 -2.75
N ILE A 211 -0.50 10.44 -1.71
CA ILE A 211 -0.53 11.51 -0.68
C ILE A 211 0.84 11.92 -0.16
N GLY A 212 1.74 10.99 0.16
CA GLY A 212 3.08 11.33 0.62
C GLY A 212 3.86 12.14 -0.42
N GLN A 213 3.84 11.71 -1.69
CA GLN A 213 4.51 12.44 -2.78
C GLN A 213 3.85 13.80 -3.03
N PHE A 214 2.53 13.88 -2.96
CA PHE A 214 1.79 15.13 -3.05
C PHE A 214 2.23 16.13 -1.97
N VAL A 215 2.32 15.69 -0.71
CA VAL A 215 2.78 16.52 0.41
C VAL A 215 4.23 16.94 0.23
N TYR A 216 5.13 16.01 -0.09
CA TYR A 216 6.55 16.32 -0.26
C TYR A 216 6.75 17.33 -1.40
N THR A 217 6.11 17.13 -2.55
CA THR A 217 6.22 18.05 -3.68
C THR A 217 5.64 19.42 -3.34
N ALA A 218 4.50 19.50 -2.64
CA ALA A 218 3.93 20.77 -2.20
C ALA A 218 4.87 21.53 -1.23
N LEU A 219 5.51 20.81 -0.30
CA LEU A 219 6.46 21.40 0.66
C LEU A 219 7.81 21.75 0.04
N GLU A 220 8.31 20.96 -0.91
CA GLU A 220 9.49 21.28 -1.72
C GLU A 220 9.26 22.56 -2.52
N ASN A 221 8.11 22.67 -3.20
CA ASN A 221 7.72 23.86 -3.93
C ASN A 221 7.61 25.07 -3.00
N LEU A 222 6.99 24.90 -1.82
CA LEU A 222 6.83 25.96 -0.82
C LEU A 222 8.19 26.47 -0.30
N GLY A 223 9.12 25.56 0.01
CA GLY A 223 10.48 25.96 0.40
C GLY A 223 11.22 26.66 -0.75
N ALA A 224 11.07 26.16 -1.97
CA ALA A 224 11.68 26.74 -3.17
C ALA A 224 11.11 28.13 -3.53
N SER A 225 9.88 28.45 -3.13
CA SER A 225 9.30 29.79 -3.32
C SER A 225 9.85 30.84 -2.35
N GLY A 226 10.70 30.43 -1.41
CA GLY A 226 11.26 31.30 -0.37
C GLY A 226 10.33 31.49 0.83
N TYR A 227 9.30 30.66 0.97
CA TYR A 227 8.47 30.65 2.17
C TYR A 227 9.27 30.19 3.40
N SER A 228 9.14 30.91 4.50
CA SER A 228 9.76 30.54 5.77
C SER A 228 8.72 30.52 6.89
N PHE A 229 8.75 29.47 7.70
CA PHE A 229 8.00 29.43 8.94
C PHE A 229 8.74 30.20 10.03
N SER A 230 8.01 30.71 11.01
CA SER A 230 8.60 31.21 12.26
C SER A 230 9.08 30.06 13.15
N ASP A 231 10.01 30.34 14.07
CA ASP A 231 10.48 29.35 15.05
C ASP A 231 9.32 28.72 15.83
N SER A 232 8.34 29.54 16.24
CA SER A 232 7.16 29.09 16.98
C SER A 232 6.28 28.14 16.17
N GLU A 233 6.08 28.41 14.88
CA GLU A 233 5.30 27.53 14.00
C GLU A 233 6.00 26.18 13.81
N ILE A 234 7.33 26.17 13.62
CA ILE A 234 8.10 24.93 13.54
C ILE A 234 8.02 24.16 14.86
N ASP A 235 8.16 24.84 15.99
CA ASP A 235 8.08 24.20 17.31
C ASP A 235 6.72 23.55 17.53
N GLU A 236 5.62 24.24 17.21
CA GLU A 236 4.28 23.66 17.27
C GLU A 236 4.15 22.44 16.34
N MET A 237 4.59 22.55 15.09
CA MET A 237 4.54 21.47 14.09
C MET A 237 5.45 20.27 14.42
N CYS A 238 6.41 20.43 15.34
CA CYS A 238 7.22 19.35 15.88
C CYS A 238 6.54 18.57 17.02
N THR A 239 5.32 18.96 17.42
CA THR A 239 4.58 18.28 18.49
C THR A 239 3.57 17.24 17.97
N PRO A 240 3.39 16.11 18.68
CA PRO A 240 2.28 15.19 18.42
C PRO A 240 0.91 15.86 18.53
N GLU A 241 0.73 16.79 19.46
CA GLU A 241 -0.54 17.45 19.77
C GLU A 241 -1.03 18.28 18.58
N TRP A 242 -0.14 19.08 17.98
CA TRP A 242 -0.46 19.84 16.78
C TRP A 242 -0.83 18.92 15.62
N SER A 243 -0.07 17.83 15.43
CA SER A 243 -0.29 16.86 14.36
C SER A 243 -1.61 16.11 14.51
N GLN A 244 -1.98 15.79 15.76
CA GLN A 244 -3.25 15.16 16.09
C GLN A 244 -4.42 16.10 15.86
N LYS A 245 -4.26 17.40 16.09
CA LYS A 245 -5.29 18.42 15.84
C LYS A 245 -5.45 18.72 14.34
N THR A 246 -4.36 18.84 13.60
CA THR A 246 -4.37 19.28 12.20
C THR A 246 -4.53 18.14 11.21
N PHE A 247 -3.85 17.00 11.42
CA PHE A 247 -3.81 15.86 10.49
C PHE A 247 -4.34 14.55 11.07
N HIS A 248 -4.83 14.57 12.31
CA HIS A 248 -5.30 13.39 13.02
C HIS A 248 -4.24 12.27 13.07
N THR A 249 -2.97 12.65 13.23
CA THR A 249 -1.83 11.75 13.44
C THR A 249 -1.29 11.83 14.85
N LYS A 250 -0.89 10.68 15.40
CA LYS A 250 -0.26 10.61 16.73
C LYS A 250 1.22 11.00 16.73
N LYS A 251 1.83 11.13 15.55
CA LYS A 251 3.25 11.43 15.41
C LYS A 251 3.44 12.86 14.88
N PRO A 252 4.54 13.54 15.26
CA PRO A 252 4.85 14.88 14.78
C PRO A 252 4.84 14.99 13.27
N PHE A 253 4.34 16.11 12.75
CA PHE A 253 4.33 16.43 11.32
C PHE A 253 5.75 16.64 10.80
N MET A 254 6.60 17.29 11.58
CA MET A 254 8.01 17.50 11.26
C MET A 254 8.92 17.34 12.47
N LYS A 255 10.23 17.34 12.23
CA LYS A 255 11.28 17.32 13.24
C LYS A 255 12.39 18.28 12.82
N LYS A 256 12.91 19.10 13.73
CA LYS A 256 14.05 19.98 13.44
C LYS A 256 15.27 19.16 12.99
N TYR A 257 15.90 19.56 11.90
CA TYR A 257 17.11 18.94 11.39
C TYR A 257 18.34 19.54 12.07
N ILE A 258 19.25 18.68 12.53
CA ILE A 258 20.54 19.09 13.07
C ILE A 258 21.61 18.80 12.00
N LYS A 259 22.27 19.85 11.52
CA LYS A 259 23.26 19.74 10.43
C LYS A 259 24.35 18.71 10.76
N GLY A 260 24.51 17.73 9.89
CA GLY A 260 25.50 16.66 10.05
C GLY A 260 25.02 15.43 10.83
N ILE A 261 23.81 15.46 11.40
CA ILE A 261 23.20 14.32 12.10
C ILE A 261 21.93 13.90 11.34
N THR A 262 21.93 12.69 10.77
CA THR A 262 20.72 12.14 10.15
C THR A 262 19.91 11.36 11.18
N ASP A 263 19.21 12.08 12.06
CA ASP A 263 18.27 11.47 13.01
C ASP A 263 16.83 11.54 12.48
N ASN A 264 16.53 10.64 11.54
CA ASN A 264 15.21 10.48 10.94
C ASN A 264 14.29 9.54 11.75
N LYS A 265 14.69 9.18 12.97
CA LYS A 265 13.91 8.30 13.84
C LYS A 265 12.92 9.08 14.70
N GLY A 266 11.79 8.44 14.99
CA GLY A 266 10.87 8.89 16.02
C GLY A 266 11.37 8.55 17.42
N ASP A 267 10.61 9.00 18.41
CA ASP A 267 10.73 8.63 19.83
C ASP A 267 10.76 7.10 20.07
N ASP A 268 10.08 6.35 19.19
CA ASP A 268 9.99 4.90 19.20
C ASP A 268 11.21 4.18 18.55
N GLY A 269 12.21 4.93 18.09
CA GLY A 269 13.42 4.39 17.46
C GLY A 269 13.23 3.88 16.02
N PHE A 270 12.01 3.96 15.47
CA PHE A 270 11.73 3.62 14.07
C PHE A 270 11.91 4.83 13.17
N VAL A 271 12.20 4.60 11.88
CA VAL A 271 12.36 5.68 10.89
C VAL A 271 10.99 6.29 10.55
N ARG A 272 10.69 7.45 11.13
CA ARG A 272 9.42 8.16 10.98
C ARG A 272 9.48 9.36 10.05
N PHE A 273 10.67 9.91 9.79
CA PHE A 273 10.85 11.11 8.97
C PHE A 273 11.64 10.81 7.68
N LYS A 274 11.45 11.63 6.64
CA LYS A 274 12.29 11.63 5.44
C LYS A 274 13.74 11.94 5.84
N SER A 275 14.69 11.23 5.22
CA SER A 275 16.13 11.45 5.47
C SER A 275 16.65 12.74 4.86
N THR A 276 16.00 13.25 3.82
CA THR A 276 16.35 14.50 3.16
C THR A 276 15.66 15.66 3.88
N PRO A 277 16.41 16.69 4.32
CA PRO A 277 15.82 17.86 4.94
C PRO A 277 15.12 18.75 3.92
N PHE A 278 14.01 19.34 4.35
CA PHE A 278 13.28 20.41 3.68
C PHE A 278 13.74 21.73 4.28
N THR A 279 13.96 22.73 3.44
CA THR A 279 14.48 24.04 3.85
C THR A 279 13.37 25.08 3.71
N PHE A 280 13.12 25.83 4.78
CA PHE A 280 12.17 26.95 4.82
C PHE A 280 12.89 28.15 5.44
N GLY A 281 13.32 29.11 4.60
CA GLY A 281 14.25 30.16 5.02
C GLY A 281 15.57 29.58 5.56
N ASP A 282 15.97 30.00 6.76
CA ASP A 282 17.19 29.51 7.43
C ASP A 282 16.99 28.19 8.20
N GLN A 283 15.76 27.69 8.29
CA GLN A 283 15.42 26.50 9.05
C GLN A 283 15.37 25.26 8.16
N GLN A 284 15.87 24.14 8.70
CA GLN A 284 15.78 22.84 8.06
C GLN A 284 14.99 21.87 8.94
N VAL A 285 14.09 21.12 8.32
CA VAL A 285 13.24 20.14 9.00
C VAL A 285 13.16 18.84 8.23
N LEU A 286 12.92 17.75 8.94
CA LEU A 286 12.57 16.45 8.37
C LEU A 286 11.06 16.28 8.43
N ILE A 287 10.43 15.96 7.30
CA ILE A 287 8.98 15.78 7.22
C ILE A 287 8.59 14.33 7.51
N SER A 288 7.48 14.13 8.23
CA SER A 288 6.93 12.83 8.57
C SER A 288 6.63 11.99 7.33
N LYS A 289 6.79 10.66 7.48
CA LYS A 289 6.46 9.66 6.47
C LYS A 289 5.05 9.09 6.64
N GLU A 290 4.36 9.42 7.72
CA GLU A 290 3.07 8.86 8.10
C GLU A 290 1.90 9.60 7.44
N TRP A 291 1.81 9.45 6.12
CA TRP A 291 0.70 10.01 5.32
C TRP A 291 -0.27 8.94 4.88
N TYR A 292 -1.56 9.21 5.07
CA TYR A 292 -2.69 8.39 4.67
C TYR A 292 -3.63 9.22 3.79
N GLU A 293 -4.27 8.61 2.80
CA GLU A 293 -5.06 9.34 1.80
C GLU A 293 -6.17 10.21 2.41
N ARG A 294 -6.76 9.77 3.53
CA ARG A 294 -7.75 10.54 4.31
C ARG A 294 -7.26 11.91 4.80
N GLN A 295 -5.95 12.15 4.80
CA GLN A 295 -5.33 13.41 5.22
C GLN A 295 -5.13 14.38 4.06
N ARG A 296 -5.43 13.98 2.82
CA ARG A 296 -5.27 14.87 1.67
C ARG A 296 -6.02 16.18 1.86
N GLU A 297 -7.31 16.10 2.17
CA GLU A 297 -8.14 17.30 2.35
C GLU A 297 -7.67 18.14 3.55
N LEU A 298 -7.22 17.49 4.63
CA LEU A 298 -6.65 18.17 5.80
C LEU A 298 -5.37 18.93 5.44
N PHE A 299 -4.47 18.31 4.68
CA PHE A 299 -3.25 18.94 4.19
C PHE A 299 -3.55 20.08 3.23
N ILE A 300 -4.47 19.90 2.27
CA ILE A 300 -4.89 20.95 1.34
C ILE A 300 -5.47 22.13 2.12
N SER A 301 -6.33 21.87 3.11
CA SER A 301 -6.93 22.91 3.94
C SER A 301 -5.87 23.67 4.75
N TRP A 302 -4.92 22.96 5.37
CA TRP A 302 -3.81 23.57 6.10
C TRP A 302 -2.92 24.40 5.17
N TYR A 303 -2.53 23.85 4.02
CA TYR A 303 -1.66 24.52 3.05
C TYR A 303 -2.28 25.81 2.52
N LYS A 304 -3.59 25.80 2.24
CA LYS A 304 -4.35 26.99 1.83
C LYS A 304 -4.56 28.01 2.95
N SER A 305 -4.32 27.62 4.20
CA SER A 305 -4.41 28.52 5.36
C SER A 305 -3.10 29.26 5.67
N LEU A 306 -1.99 28.86 5.03
CA LEU A 306 -0.71 29.55 5.12
C LEU A 306 -0.86 30.98 4.59
N LYS A 307 -0.13 31.91 5.22
CA LYS A 307 -0.15 33.34 4.91
C LYS A 307 1.21 33.80 4.43
#